data_AF-A0A8J4TGH1-F1
#
_entry.id   AF-A0A8J4TGH1-F1
#
_cell.length_a   1.000
_cell.length_b   1.000
_cell.length_c   1.000
_cell.angle_alpha   90.00
_cell.angle_beta   90.00
_cell.angle_gamma   90.00
#
_symmetry.space_group_name_H-M   'P 1'
#
loop_
_entity.id
_entity.type
_entity.pdbx_description
1 polymer ?
#
loop_
_entity_poly.entity_id
_entity_poly.type
_entity_poly.pdbx_seq_one_letter_code
_entity_poly.pdbx_strand_id
1 'polypeptide(L)'
;MMAYDRRLEPRVGERVPYVIVYGSPGVPLIQLVRRPLEVLQDPALRLNAAYYITKQILPPVARIFSLIGVDVFSWYHTLPR
;
A
#
# COMPACT_ATOMS: atom_id res chain seq x y z
N MET A 1 17.27 -5.81 2.93
CA MET A 1 17.39 -6.14 1.49
C MET A 1 18.80 -6.60 1.07
N MET A 2 19.86 -6.40 1.87
CA MET A 2 21.21 -6.93 1.57
C MET A 2 21.58 -8.22 2.34
N ALA A 3 20.69 -8.76 3.15
CA ALA A 3 21.00 -9.92 4.00
C ALA A 3 20.78 -11.28 3.30
N TYR A 4 20.22 -11.33 2.08
CA TYR A 4 19.70 -12.60 1.53
C TYR A 4 20.37 -13.14 0.26
N ASP A 5 20.83 -12.31 -0.68
CA ASP A 5 21.72 -12.75 -1.77
C ASP A 5 22.17 -11.51 -2.57
N ARG A 6 23.48 -11.34 -2.77
CA ARG A 6 24.03 -10.23 -3.57
C ARG A 6 23.66 -10.33 -5.05
N ARG A 7 23.30 -11.52 -5.53
CA ARG A 7 22.91 -11.78 -6.93
C ARG A 7 21.50 -11.31 -7.27
N LEU A 8 20.68 -10.99 -6.26
CA LEU A 8 19.30 -10.54 -6.42
C LEU A 8 19.18 -9.01 -6.44
N GLU A 9 20.28 -8.30 -6.70
CA GLU A 9 20.24 -6.86 -6.88
C GLU A 9 19.42 -6.50 -8.15
N PRO A 10 18.37 -5.67 -8.02
CA PRO A 10 17.57 -5.27 -9.17
C PRO A 10 18.41 -4.54 -10.21
N ARG A 11 18.22 -4.90 -11.48
CA ARG A 11 18.92 -4.24 -12.59
C ARG A 11 18.21 -2.97 -13.02
N VAL A 12 18.93 -2.11 -13.74
CA VAL A 12 18.35 -0.89 -14.33
C VAL A 12 17.19 -1.27 -15.27
N GLY A 13 16.03 -0.67 -15.05
CA GLY A 13 14.81 -0.94 -15.83
C GLY A 13 13.98 -2.13 -15.33
N GLU A 14 14.45 -2.87 -14.33
CA GLU A 14 13.71 -3.97 -13.74
C GLU A 14 12.57 -3.47 -12.86
N ARG A 15 11.41 -4.13 -12.94
CA ARG A 15 10.26 -3.85 -12.07
C ARG A 15 10.39 -4.65 -10.78
N VAL A 16 10.55 -3.96 -9.66
CA VAL A 16 10.63 -4.59 -8.34
C VAL A 16 9.24 -4.57 -7.69
N PRO A 17 8.60 -5.73 -7.44
CA PRO A 17 7.30 -5.78 -6.79
C PRO A 17 7.43 -5.49 -5.29
N TYR A 18 6.47 -4.75 -4.75
CA TYR A 18 6.42 -4.41 -3.33
C TYR A 18 4.98 -4.22 -2.85
N VAL A 19 4.81 -4.35 -1.53
CA VAL A 19 3.54 -4.08 -0.84
C VAL A 19 3.79 -3.24 0.41
N ILE A 20 2.76 -2.53 0.86
CA ILE A 20 2.81 -1.73 2.09
C ILE A 20 2.12 -2.50 3.22
N VAL A 21 2.84 -2.71 4.31
CA VAL A 21 2.31 -3.37 5.52
C VAL A 21 1.97 -2.35 6.61
N TYR A 22 1.22 -2.79 7.62
CA TYR A 22 1.02 -1.99 8.83
C TYR A 22 2.34 -1.80 9.58
N GLY A 23 2.45 -0.66 10.25
CA GLY A 23 3.52 -0.39 11.22
C GLY A 23 3.07 0.68 12.19
N SER A 24 3.96 1.07 13.10
CA SER A 24 3.65 2.04 14.14
C SER A 24 3.27 3.40 13.54
N PRO A 25 2.32 4.14 14.17
CA PRO A 25 2.01 5.50 13.76
C PRO A 25 3.25 6.39 13.71
N GLY A 26 3.34 7.25 12.69
CA GLY A 26 4.48 8.16 12.48
C GLY A 26 5.67 7.54 11.75
N VAL A 27 5.68 6.23 11.50
CA VAL A 27 6.74 5.59 10.70
C VAL A 27 6.62 6.03 9.23
N PRO A 28 7.71 6.48 8.59
CA PRO A 28 7.72 6.81 7.17
C PRO A 28 7.27 5.64 6.30
N LEU A 29 6.44 5.91 5.29
CA LEU A 29 5.88 4.88 4.40
C LEU A 29 6.95 3.97 3.77
N ILE A 30 8.11 4.53 3.42
CA ILE A 30 9.23 3.79 2.82
C ILE A 30 9.75 2.66 3.73
N GLN A 31 9.63 2.82 5.05
CA GLN A 31 10.05 1.79 6.01
C GLN A 31 9.01 0.66 6.14
N LEU A 32 7.78 0.88 5.67
CA LEU A 32 6.68 -0.08 5.65
C LEU A 32 6.61 -0.88 4.34
N VAL A 33 7.54 -0.64 3.41
CA VAL A 33 7.65 -1.38 2.15
C VAL A 33 8.22 -2.76 2.43
N ARG A 34 7.54 -3.80 1.94
CA ARG A 34 7.96 -5.20 2.04
C ARG A 34 7.84 -5.91 0.71
N ARG A 35 8.58 -7.01 0.52
CA ARG A 35 8.43 -7.87 -0.65
C ARG A 35 7.15 -8.71 -0.47
N PRO A 36 6.38 -8.99 -1.54
CA PRO A 36 5.16 -9.79 -1.42
C PRO A 36 5.42 -11.17 -0.78
N LEU A 37 6.54 -11.82 -1.12
CA LEU A 37 6.91 -13.11 -0.56
C LEU A 37 7.18 -13.06 0.95
N GLU A 38 7.77 -11.97 1.47
CA GLU A 38 7.98 -11.79 2.91
C GLU A 38 6.65 -11.76 3.66
N VAL A 39 5.66 -11.06 3.10
CA VAL A 39 4.31 -10.97 3.70
C VAL A 39 3.56 -12.31 3.65
N LEU A 40 3.81 -13.13 2.62
CA LEU A 40 3.22 -14.47 2.54
C LEU A 40 3.88 -15.46 3.50
N GLN A 41 5.15 -15.24 3.85
CA GLN A 41 5.93 -16.12 4.73
C GLN A 41 5.78 -15.77 6.21
N ASP A 42 5.58 -14.49 6.53
CA ASP A 42 5.46 -14.00 7.90
C ASP A 42 4.00 -13.61 8.24
N PRO A 43 3.29 -14.41 9.06
CA PRO A 43 1.91 -14.12 9.44
C PRO A 43 1.76 -12.88 10.33
N ALA A 44 2.85 -12.36 10.92
CA ALA A 44 2.81 -11.11 11.68
C ALA A 44 2.69 -9.88 10.75
N LEU A 45 3.07 -10.00 9.48
CA LEU A 45 2.96 -8.94 8.50
C LEU A 45 1.55 -8.92 7.90
N ARG A 46 0.85 -7.79 8.09
CA ARG A 46 -0.49 -7.57 7.52
C ARG A 46 -0.48 -6.39 6.57
N LEU A 47 -1.12 -6.54 5.42
CA LEU A 47 -1.26 -5.45 4.43
C LEU A 47 -1.98 -4.24 5.04
N ASN A 48 -1.46 -3.05 4.77
CA ASN A 48 -2.06 -1.81 5.24
C ASN A 48 -3.31 -1.46 4.41
N ALA A 49 -4.45 -2.05 4.76
CA ALA A 49 -5.70 -1.85 4.06
C ALA A 49 -6.10 -0.36 4.03
N ALA A 50 -5.92 0.36 5.14
CA ALA A 50 -6.20 1.80 5.21
C ALA A 50 -5.39 2.59 4.18
N TYR A 51 -4.11 2.27 3.99
CA TYR A 51 -3.27 2.88 2.97
C TYR A 51 -3.81 2.61 1.55
N TYR A 52 -4.09 1.36 1.19
CA TYR A 52 -4.59 1.03 -0.15
C TYR A 52 -5.96 1.65 -0.43
N ILE A 53 -6.88 1.61 0.54
CA ILE A 53 -8.20 2.23 0.39
C ILE A 53 -8.03 3.74 0.19
N THR A 54 -7.35 4.43 1.11
CA THR A 54 -7.31 5.90 1.09
C THR A 54 -6.40 6.50 0.03
N LYS A 55 -5.29 5.83 -0.32
CA LYS A 55 -4.27 6.35 -1.23
C LYS A 55 -4.31 5.77 -2.63
N GLN A 56 -4.87 4.58 -2.83
CA GLN A 56 -4.89 3.91 -4.13
C GLN A 56 -6.29 3.80 -4.71
N ILE A 57 -7.30 3.48 -3.90
CA ILE A 57 -8.67 3.21 -4.37
C ILE A 57 -9.52 4.48 -4.37
N LEU A 58 -9.56 5.24 -3.27
CA LEU A 58 -10.39 6.45 -3.21
C LEU A 58 -10.04 7.49 -4.28
N PRO A 59 -8.77 7.81 -4.60
CA PRO A 59 -8.46 8.83 -5.60
C PRO A 59 -9.01 8.57 -7.02
N PRO A 60 -8.86 7.37 -7.63
CA PRO A 60 -9.49 7.10 -8.93
C PRO A 60 -11.01 7.07 -8.85
N VAL A 61 -11.59 6.52 -7.78
CA VAL A 61 -13.06 6.48 -7.63
C VAL A 61 -13.63 7.90 -7.49
N ALA A 62 -12.98 8.76 -6.70
CA ALA A 62 -13.35 10.16 -6.54
C ALA A 62 -13.32 10.92 -7.88
N ARG A 63 -12.32 10.69 -8.74
CA ARG A 63 -12.24 11.30 -10.08
C ARG A 63 -13.39 10.92 -11.00
N ILE A 64 -13.89 9.69 -10.88
CA ILE A 64 -15.00 9.22 -11.71
C ILE A 64 -16.32 9.77 -11.16
N PHE A 65 -16.52 9.69 -9.84
CA PHE A 65 -17.76 10.04 -9.18
C PHE A 65 -17.95 11.56 -9.02
N SER A 66 -16.87 12.35 -9.08
CA SER A 66 -16.96 13.80 -9.14
C SER A 66 -17.72 14.29 -10.38
N LEU A 67 -17.77 13.49 -11.46
CA LEU A 67 -18.52 13.82 -12.67
C LEU A 67 -20.04 13.84 -12.45
N ILE A 68 -20.52 13.12 -11.42
CA ILE A 68 -21.93 13.06 -11.03
C ILE A 68 -22.20 13.78 -9.70
N GLY A 69 -21.24 14.60 -9.23
CA GLY A 69 -21.39 15.41 -8.02
C GLY A 69 -21.28 14.64 -6.69
N VAL A 70 -20.72 13.43 -6.69
CA VAL A 70 -20.58 12.61 -5.48
C VAL A 70 -19.20 12.78 -4.84
N ASP A 71 -19.16 13.13 -3.55
CA ASP A 71 -17.93 13.15 -2.74
C ASP A 71 -17.67 11.79 -2.09
N VAL A 72 -16.79 11.02 -2.73
CA VAL A 72 -16.41 9.67 -2.31
C VAL A 72 -15.60 9.69 -1.00
N PHE A 73 -14.83 10.74 -0.72
CA PHE A 73 -14.08 10.82 0.52
C PHE A 73 -15.03 11.01 1.69
N SER A 74 -15.97 11.95 1.60
CA SER A 74 -16.99 12.14 2.63
C SER A 74 -17.80 10.87 2.85
N TRP A 75 -18.23 10.19 1.78
CA TRP A 75 -18.92 8.91 1.87
C TRP A 75 -18.10 7.86 2.65
N TYR A 76 -16.81 7.71 2.36
CA TYR A 76 -15.96 6.75 3.08
C TYR A 76 -15.87 7.04 4.59
N HIS A 77 -15.92 8.31 5.01
CA HIS A 77 -15.92 8.68 6.43
C HIS A 77 -17.23 8.37 7.14
N THR A 78 -18.35 8.23 6.41
CA THR A 78 -19.66 7.86 6.98
C THR A 78 -19.84 6.36 7.21
N LEU A 79 -18.96 5.52 6.65
CA LEU A 79 -19.09 4.06 6.79
C LEU A 79 -18.75 3.60 8.22
N PRO A 80 -19.49 2.60 8.77
CA PRO A 80 -19.15 1.99 10.05
C PRO A 80 -17.81 1.24 9.95
N ARG A 81 -17.01 1.29 11.03
CA ARG A 81 -15.65 0.70 11.12
C ARG A 81 -15.59 -0.48 12.07
#